data_AF-A0A1S3QRY0-F1
#
_entry.id   AF-A0A1S3QRY0-F1
#
_cell.length_a   1.000
_cell.length_b   1.000
_cell.length_c   1.000
_cell.angle_alpha   90.00
_cell.angle_beta   90.00
_cell.angle_gamma   90.00
#
_symmetry.space_group_name_H-M   'P 1'
#
loop_
_entity.id
_entity.type
_entity.pdbx_description
1 polymer ?
#
loop_
_entity_poly.entity_id
_entity_poly.type
_entity_poly.pdbx_seq_one_letter_code
_entity_poly.pdbx_strand_id
1 'polypeptide(L)'
;MKDAKKVVDGKVVIIFDRLDESQLPLCFHNNKRLSNVTKTTSVDVLLTNLIKGNLLPSALLWITSRPAAVDKIPSDCFDRVTEVRGFNDPQKEEYFKKRFSDDENLASKIISHIKTSKILHIMCHIPVFCWIAANVLGEMLSENDHGKVPLTEIYIRFLLTLTNMKNKKYHGENQPDPRNLSESDIQIILKLGKLAFQNLEKSNRVFSEDYLRECGIDVNEAFLLSGMGTEIFRGEDPMFQAKMYSFVHLTIQEFLAALYVAFSYASENVNPFRLRDYQELPRTNYSDSGDTYFGDREDDYREDDYRDDDYSDDDYSDEGYMDDSWSEDEDYRPQHRGSQQQQKTLHDLQRSAVDESLNSETGHLDLFLRFLLGISLESNQILLKSLQLQTEGDTESIQKTI
;
A
#
# COMPACT_ATOMS: atom_id res chain seq x y z
N MET A 1 -3.70 37.79 -17.49
CA MET A 1 -4.67 37.29 -18.49
C MET A 1 -5.11 38.44 -19.40
N LYS A 2 -4.42 38.70 -20.52
CA LYS A 2 -4.83 39.74 -21.49
C LYS A 2 -5.88 39.26 -22.51
N ASP A 3 -6.17 37.95 -22.56
CA ASP A 3 -7.08 37.35 -23.54
C ASP A 3 -8.48 36.96 -23.02
N ALA A 4 -8.83 37.34 -21.79
CA ALA A 4 -10.12 36.98 -21.19
C ALA A 4 -11.35 37.55 -21.94
N LYS A 5 -11.16 38.55 -22.82
CA LYS A 5 -12.24 39.18 -23.61
C LYS A 5 -12.66 38.39 -24.85
N LYS A 6 -11.94 37.33 -25.26
CA LYS A 6 -12.32 36.48 -26.41
C LYS A 6 -13.15 35.23 -26.03
N VAL A 7 -13.33 34.96 -24.74
CA VAL A 7 -14.07 33.78 -24.24
C VAL A 7 -15.59 33.99 -24.23
N VAL A 8 -16.07 35.20 -24.60
CA VAL A 8 -17.42 35.69 -24.32
C VAL A 8 -18.54 35.01 -25.14
N ASP A 9 -18.23 34.16 -26.13
CA ASP A 9 -19.25 33.44 -26.94
C ASP A 9 -19.15 31.91 -26.90
N GLY A 10 -18.26 31.34 -26.08
CA GLY A 10 -18.07 29.88 -25.97
C GLY A 10 -18.71 29.28 -24.71
N LYS A 11 -19.30 28.09 -24.84
CA LYS A 11 -19.59 27.25 -23.65
C LYS A 11 -18.25 26.85 -23.02
N VAL A 12 -18.01 27.27 -21.78
CA VAL A 12 -16.80 26.93 -21.03
C VAL A 12 -17.02 25.64 -20.28
N VAL A 13 -16.08 24.70 -20.38
CA VAL A 13 -16.02 23.51 -19.54
C VAL A 13 -14.75 23.59 -18.68
N ILE A 14 -14.90 23.41 -17.37
CA ILE A 14 -13.80 23.38 -16.41
C ILE A 14 -13.73 21.96 -15.85
N ILE A 15 -12.57 21.32 -16.01
CA ILE A 15 -12.33 19.96 -15.51
C ILE A 15 -11.38 20.05 -14.33
N PHE A 16 -11.85 19.59 -13.17
CA PHE A 16 -11.04 19.38 -11.97
C PHE A 16 -10.73 17.89 -11.88
N ASP A 17 -9.53 17.51 -12.32
CA ASP A 17 -9.06 16.14 -12.21
C ASP A 17 -8.39 15.90 -10.85
N ARG A 18 -8.83 14.88 -10.12
CA ARG A 18 -8.35 14.46 -8.79
C ARG A 18 -8.42 15.59 -7.76
N LEU A 19 -9.61 16.18 -7.58
CA LEU A 19 -9.83 17.28 -6.64
C LEU A 19 -9.37 16.96 -5.21
N ASP A 20 -9.46 15.70 -4.79
CA ASP A 20 -8.97 15.25 -3.48
C ASP A 20 -7.46 15.42 -3.28
N GLU A 21 -6.67 15.49 -4.35
CA GLU A 21 -5.23 15.74 -4.29
C GLU A 21 -4.88 17.21 -4.05
N SER A 22 -5.84 18.14 -4.22
CA SER A 22 -5.61 19.56 -3.95
C SER A 22 -5.27 19.85 -2.49
N GLN A 23 -5.67 18.96 -1.57
CA GLN A 23 -5.56 19.11 -0.11
C GLN A 23 -6.11 20.44 0.43
N LEU A 24 -6.92 21.14 -0.36
CA LEU A 24 -7.57 22.35 0.09
C LEU A 24 -8.65 21.97 1.12
N PRO A 25 -8.87 22.81 2.14
CA PRO A 25 -9.87 22.54 3.15
C PRO A 25 -11.28 22.50 2.54
N LEU A 26 -11.48 23.12 1.37
CA LEU A 26 -12.75 23.20 0.65
C LEU A 26 -13.86 23.69 1.60
N CYS A 27 -13.61 24.82 2.24
CA CYS A 27 -14.45 25.40 3.30
C CYS A 27 -15.75 25.98 2.73
N PHE A 28 -16.64 25.15 2.16
CA PHE A 28 -17.89 25.58 1.55
C PHE A 28 -18.77 26.42 2.51
N HIS A 29 -18.72 26.17 3.81
CA HIS A 29 -19.53 26.89 4.80
C HIS A 29 -18.91 28.24 5.22
N ASN A 30 -17.58 28.31 5.32
CA ASN A 30 -16.88 29.48 5.87
C ASN A 30 -16.37 30.44 4.79
N ASN A 31 -16.24 29.99 3.55
CA ASN A 31 -15.71 30.82 2.48
C ASN A 31 -16.68 31.94 2.07
N LYS A 32 -16.13 33.15 1.94
CA LYS A 32 -16.89 34.32 1.51
C LYS A 32 -17.45 34.11 0.11
N ARG A 33 -18.71 34.48 -0.09
CA ARG A 33 -19.33 34.51 -1.41
C ARG A 33 -18.61 35.51 -2.30
N LEU A 34 -18.21 35.07 -3.50
CA LEU A 34 -17.50 35.86 -4.48
C LEU A 34 -18.21 35.80 -5.83
N SER A 35 -18.57 36.96 -6.38
CA SER A 35 -19.18 37.09 -7.71
C SER A 35 -18.36 37.93 -8.69
N ASN A 36 -17.38 38.69 -8.20
CA ASN A 36 -16.52 39.52 -9.04
C ASN A 36 -15.31 38.72 -9.53
N VAL A 37 -15.29 38.40 -10.82
CA VAL A 37 -14.23 37.63 -11.49
C VAL A 37 -12.86 38.32 -11.51
N THR A 38 -12.79 39.63 -11.26
CA THR A 38 -11.53 40.40 -11.27
C THR A 38 -10.86 40.48 -9.90
N LYS A 39 -11.56 40.08 -8.84
CA LYS A 39 -11.06 40.21 -7.46
C LYS A 39 -10.12 39.05 -7.12
N THR A 40 -8.89 39.39 -6.72
CA THR A 40 -7.91 38.43 -6.21
C THR A 40 -8.39 37.78 -4.90
N THR A 41 -8.23 36.46 -4.80
CA THR A 41 -8.60 35.65 -3.64
C THR A 41 -7.74 34.38 -3.58
N SER A 42 -7.80 33.61 -2.49
CA SER A 42 -7.18 32.28 -2.42
C SER A 42 -7.85 31.27 -3.36
N VAL A 43 -7.11 30.22 -3.74
CA VAL A 43 -7.60 29.13 -4.61
C VAL A 43 -8.78 28.40 -3.95
N ASP A 44 -8.73 28.16 -2.64
CA ASP A 44 -9.84 27.55 -1.89
C ASP A 44 -11.17 28.33 -2.02
N VAL A 45 -11.10 29.67 -1.89
CA VAL A 45 -12.28 30.53 -2.05
C VAL A 45 -12.73 30.57 -3.51
N LEU A 46 -11.79 30.54 -4.45
CA LEU A 46 -12.10 30.50 -5.88
C LEU A 46 -12.84 29.20 -6.26
N LEU A 47 -12.30 28.03 -5.88
CA LEU A 47 -12.87 26.72 -6.19
C LEU A 47 -14.25 26.54 -5.58
N THR A 48 -14.40 26.85 -4.29
CA THR A 48 -15.71 26.75 -3.63
C THR A 48 -16.77 27.66 -4.27
N ASN A 49 -16.39 28.84 -4.77
CA ASN A 49 -17.31 29.73 -5.48
C ASN A 49 -17.57 29.33 -6.94
N LEU A 50 -16.63 28.68 -7.62
CA LEU A 50 -16.85 28.06 -8.93
C LEU A 50 -17.81 26.86 -8.82
N ILE A 51 -17.57 25.98 -7.85
CA ILE A 51 -18.40 24.78 -7.62
C ILE A 51 -19.82 25.16 -7.20
N LYS A 52 -19.98 26.20 -6.36
CA LYS A 52 -21.30 26.76 -6.01
C LYS A 52 -21.98 27.53 -7.16
N GLY A 53 -21.30 27.77 -8.28
CA GLY A 53 -21.81 28.60 -9.39
C GLY A 53 -21.90 30.10 -9.08
N ASN A 54 -21.26 30.60 -8.02
CA ASN A 54 -21.20 32.05 -7.76
C ASN A 54 -20.28 32.78 -8.76
N LEU A 55 -19.29 32.05 -9.29
CA LEU A 55 -18.41 32.48 -10.37
C LEU A 55 -18.68 31.63 -11.61
N LEU A 56 -18.73 32.30 -12.77
CA LEU A 56 -18.95 31.65 -14.06
C LEU A 56 -20.17 30.68 -14.06
N PRO A 57 -21.38 31.14 -13.70
CA PRO A 57 -22.56 30.28 -13.55
C PRO A 57 -22.96 29.53 -14.84
N SER A 58 -22.48 29.97 -16.00
CA SER A 58 -22.72 29.31 -17.29
C SER A 58 -21.64 28.30 -17.69
N ALA A 59 -20.58 28.14 -16.88
CA ALA A 59 -19.57 27.13 -17.12
C ALA A 59 -20.07 25.75 -16.64
N LEU A 60 -19.70 24.71 -17.38
CA LEU A 60 -19.92 23.33 -16.97
C LEU A 60 -18.71 22.85 -16.18
N LEU A 61 -18.94 22.19 -15.06
CA LEU A 61 -17.88 21.62 -14.23
C LEU A 61 -17.89 20.10 -14.33
N TRP A 62 -16.72 19.50 -14.55
CA TRP A 62 -16.50 18.06 -14.40
C TRP A 62 -15.47 17.85 -13.31
N ILE A 63 -15.82 17.14 -12.24
CA ILE A 63 -14.94 16.85 -11.12
C ILE A 63 -14.68 15.34 -11.06
N THR A 64 -13.41 14.93 -10.99
CA THR A 64 -13.02 13.57 -10.58
C THR A 64 -12.40 13.67 -9.19
N SER A 65 -12.77 12.76 -8.29
CA SER A 65 -12.31 12.78 -6.90
C SER A 65 -12.62 11.46 -6.22
N ARG A 66 -11.84 11.10 -5.18
CA ARG A 66 -12.20 10.02 -4.25
C ARG A 66 -13.50 10.36 -3.47
N PRO A 67 -14.34 9.36 -3.11
CA PRO A 67 -15.60 9.59 -2.40
C PRO A 67 -15.46 10.47 -1.14
N ALA A 68 -14.46 10.18 -0.29
CA ALA A 68 -14.23 10.91 0.96
C ALA A 68 -14.00 12.43 0.80
N ALA A 69 -13.56 12.89 -0.37
CA ALA A 69 -13.43 14.32 -0.66
C ALA A 69 -14.68 14.90 -1.33
N VAL A 70 -15.44 14.09 -2.08
CA VAL A 70 -16.75 14.46 -2.63
C VAL A 70 -17.75 14.70 -1.51
N ASP A 71 -17.68 13.93 -0.41
CA ASP A 71 -18.55 14.07 0.76
C ASP A 71 -18.41 15.43 1.47
N LYS A 72 -17.31 16.16 1.21
CA LYS A 72 -17.11 17.53 1.72
C LYS A 72 -17.86 18.59 0.91
N ILE A 73 -18.31 18.25 -0.29
CA ILE A 73 -19.00 19.16 -1.20
C ILE A 73 -20.50 19.08 -0.92
N PRO A 74 -21.19 20.21 -0.70
CA PRO A 74 -22.64 20.24 -0.52
C PRO A 74 -23.37 19.55 -1.69
N SER A 75 -24.35 18.70 -1.38
CA SER A 75 -25.05 17.89 -2.38
C SER A 75 -25.82 18.71 -3.43
N ASP A 76 -26.22 19.93 -3.08
CA ASP A 76 -26.87 20.90 -3.97
C ASP A 76 -25.94 21.50 -5.03
N CYS A 77 -24.63 21.26 -4.93
CA CYS A 77 -23.65 21.67 -5.94
C CYS A 77 -23.50 20.67 -7.10
N PHE A 78 -24.22 19.53 -7.07
CA PHE A 78 -24.10 18.49 -8.09
C PHE A 78 -25.38 18.33 -8.91
N ASP A 79 -25.27 18.51 -10.23
CA ASP A 79 -26.32 18.12 -11.17
C ASP A 79 -26.34 16.61 -11.42
N ARG A 80 -25.16 15.97 -11.40
CA ARG A 80 -24.99 14.54 -11.65
C ARG A 80 -23.75 14.00 -10.95
N VAL A 81 -23.89 12.81 -10.37
CA VAL A 81 -22.78 12.05 -9.77
C VAL A 81 -22.70 10.68 -10.46
N THR A 82 -21.49 10.29 -10.83
CA THR A 82 -21.20 8.96 -11.41
C THR A 82 -20.05 8.33 -10.65
N GLU A 83 -20.27 7.11 -10.17
CA GLU A 83 -19.23 6.31 -9.50
C GLU A 83 -18.49 5.44 -10.52
N VAL A 84 -17.17 5.56 -10.60
CA VAL A 84 -16.32 4.69 -11.42
C VAL A 84 -15.99 3.44 -10.62
N ARG A 85 -16.70 2.35 -10.88
CA ARG A 85 -16.55 1.09 -10.12
C ARG A 85 -15.43 0.18 -10.62
N GLY A 86 -15.08 0.24 -11.91
CA GLY A 86 -14.10 -0.64 -12.53
C GLY A 86 -14.69 -1.41 -13.72
N PHE A 87 -14.07 -2.54 -14.08
CA PHE A 87 -14.49 -3.38 -15.20
C PHE A 87 -15.50 -4.46 -14.79
N ASN A 88 -16.62 -4.52 -15.49
CA ASN A 88 -17.49 -5.70 -15.48
C ASN A 88 -16.86 -6.86 -16.26
N ASP A 89 -17.45 -8.06 -16.17
CA ASP A 89 -16.86 -9.26 -16.79
C ASP A 89 -16.64 -9.14 -18.31
N PRO A 90 -17.61 -8.62 -19.10
CA PRO A 90 -17.37 -8.35 -20.53
C PRO A 90 -16.19 -7.40 -20.77
N GLN A 91 -16.07 -6.34 -19.98
CA GLN A 91 -14.99 -5.35 -20.12
C GLN A 91 -13.62 -5.93 -19.75
N LYS A 92 -13.55 -6.86 -18.77
CA LYS A 92 -12.32 -7.60 -18.46
C LYS A 92 -11.82 -8.34 -19.70
N GLU A 93 -12.70 -9.10 -20.36
CA GLU A 93 -12.33 -9.82 -21.59
C GLU A 93 -11.94 -8.87 -22.72
N GLU A 94 -12.71 -7.80 -22.91
CA GLU A 94 -12.44 -6.79 -23.93
C GLU A 94 -11.05 -6.17 -23.75
N TYR A 95 -10.65 -5.89 -22.51
CA TYR A 95 -9.33 -5.38 -22.19
C TYR A 95 -8.23 -6.31 -22.70
N PHE A 96 -8.27 -7.60 -22.35
CA PHE A 96 -7.24 -8.55 -22.74
C PHE A 96 -7.25 -8.83 -24.24
N LYS A 97 -8.43 -8.93 -24.88
CA LYS A 97 -8.54 -9.05 -26.35
C LYS A 97 -7.93 -7.87 -27.07
N LYS A 98 -8.14 -6.63 -26.58
CA LYS A 98 -7.51 -5.43 -27.15
C LYS A 98 -6.02 -5.37 -26.88
N ARG A 99 -5.57 -5.78 -25.69
CA ARG A 99 -4.15 -5.75 -25.30
C ARG A 99 -3.27 -6.73 -26.07
N PHE A 100 -3.86 -7.84 -26.51
CA PHE A 100 -3.22 -8.91 -27.27
C PHE A 100 -3.94 -9.12 -28.62
N SER A 101 -4.25 -8.03 -29.32
CA SER A 101 -4.96 -8.07 -30.61
C SER A 101 -4.23 -8.89 -31.67
N ASP A 102 -2.91 -8.97 -31.56
CA ASP A 102 -2.04 -9.62 -32.54
C ASP A 102 -1.91 -11.14 -32.28
N ASP A 103 -2.32 -11.61 -31.10
CA ASP A 103 -2.30 -13.04 -30.72
C ASP A 103 -3.59 -13.41 -29.97
N GLU A 104 -4.63 -13.76 -30.74
CA GLU A 104 -5.94 -14.15 -30.21
C GLU A 104 -5.87 -15.44 -29.35
N ASN A 105 -4.91 -16.33 -29.61
CA ASN A 105 -4.72 -17.54 -28.83
C ASN A 105 -4.17 -17.21 -27.45
N LEU A 106 -3.15 -16.35 -27.37
CA LEU A 106 -2.62 -15.86 -26.09
C LEU A 106 -3.69 -15.08 -25.32
N ALA A 107 -4.44 -14.20 -25.98
CA ALA A 107 -5.55 -13.47 -25.36
C ALA A 107 -6.57 -14.44 -24.72
N SER A 108 -6.96 -15.47 -25.47
CA SER A 108 -7.91 -16.49 -25.00
C SER A 108 -7.36 -17.32 -23.84
N LYS A 109 -6.08 -17.68 -23.88
CA LYS A 109 -5.39 -18.37 -22.77
C LYS A 109 -5.37 -17.53 -21.50
N ILE A 110 -5.00 -16.25 -21.58
CA ILE A 110 -4.96 -15.32 -20.44
C ILE A 110 -6.36 -15.17 -19.84
N ILE A 111 -7.37 -14.95 -20.67
CA ILE A 111 -8.77 -14.82 -20.21
C ILE A 111 -9.23 -16.10 -19.49
N SER A 112 -8.93 -17.27 -20.06
CA SER A 112 -9.25 -18.57 -19.45
C SER A 112 -8.56 -18.76 -18.11
N HIS A 113 -7.27 -18.40 -18.03
CA HIS A 113 -6.48 -18.46 -16.81
C HIS A 113 -7.08 -17.56 -15.70
N ILE A 114 -7.40 -16.31 -16.04
CA ILE A 114 -8.01 -15.36 -15.11
C ILE A 114 -9.35 -15.88 -14.60
N LYS A 115 -10.21 -16.42 -15.48
CA LYS A 115 -11.51 -16.99 -15.08
C LYS A 115 -11.38 -18.21 -14.18
N THR A 116 -10.31 -18.99 -14.32
CA THR A 116 -10.06 -20.17 -13.49
C THR A 116 -9.64 -19.81 -12.06
N SER A 117 -9.08 -18.62 -11.84
CA SER A 117 -8.68 -18.12 -10.53
C SER A 117 -9.65 -17.05 -10.01
N LYS A 118 -10.44 -17.39 -8.99
CA LYS A 118 -11.40 -16.46 -8.37
C LYS A 118 -10.73 -15.14 -7.95
N ILE A 119 -9.53 -15.21 -7.38
CA ILE A 119 -8.79 -14.02 -6.91
C ILE A 119 -8.39 -13.14 -8.09
N LEU A 120 -7.82 -13.70 -9.15
CA LEU A 120 -7.42 -12.92 -10.33
C LEU A 120 -8.65 -12.31 -11.01
N HIS A 121 -9.74 -13.08 -11.11
CA HIS A 121 -10.98 -12.61 -11.69
C HIS A 121 -11.61 -11.44 -10.91
N ILE A 122 -11.58 -11.50 -9.57
CA ILE A 122 -12.04 -10.40 -8.70
C ILE A 122 -11.12 -9.19 -8.83
N MET A 123 -9.81 -9.38 -8.75
CA MET A 123 -8.83 -8.30 -8.82
C MET A 123 -8.86 -7.57 -10.18
N CYS A 124 -9.12 -8.28 -11.27
CA CYS A 124 -9.31 -7.70 -12.61
C CYS A 124 -10.54 -6.79 -12.74
N HIS A 125 -11.37 -6.66 -11.70
CA HIS A 125 -12.33 -5.56 -11.62
C HIS A 125 -11.61 -4.19 -11.63
N ILE A 126 -10.41 -4.12 -11.07
CA ILE A 126 -9.59 -2.91 -11.00
C ILE A 126 -8.72 -2.82 -12.28
N PRO A 127 -8.89 -1.79 -13.13
CA PRO A 127 -8.18 -1.71 -14.41
C PRO A 127 -6.65 -1.77 -14.32
N VAL A 128 -6.05 -1.19 -13.27
CA VAL A 128 -4.60 -1.26 -13.00
C VAL A 128 -4.16 -2.72 -12.84
N PHE A 129 -4.98 -3.55 -12.19
CA PHE A 129 -4.63 -4.97 -12.03
C PHE A 129 -4.71 -5.74 -13.35
N CYS A 130 -5.66 -5.41 -14.24
CA CYS A 130 -5.66 -5.97 -15.59
C CYS A 130 -4.36 -5.67 -16.33
N TRP A 131 -3.82 -4.46 -16.17
CA TRP A 131 -2.53 -4.09 -16.74
C TRP A 131 -1.37 -4.88 -16.12
N ILE A 132 -1.32 -5.04 -14.80
CA ILE A 132 -0.32 -5.89 -14.12
C ILE A 132 -0.40 -7.33 -14.66
N ALA A 133 -1.59 -7.92 -14.63
CA ALA A 133 -1.83 -9.28 -15.09
C ALA A 133 -1.48 -9.47 -16.57
N ALA A 134 -1.77 -8.49 -17.43
CA ALA A 134 -1.40 -8.56 -18.83
C ALA A 134 0.13 -8.59 -19.02
N ASN A 135 0.89 -7.74 -18.33
CA ASN A 135 2.34 -7.74 -18.47
C ASN A 135 2.95 -9.08 -18.03
N VAL A 136 2.45 -9.65 -16.93
CA VAL A 136 2.98 -10.90 -16.37
C VAL A 136 2.51 -12.14 -17.14
N LEU A 137 1.19 -12.31 -17.29
CA LEU A 137 0.63 -13.50 -17.92
C LEU A 137 0.89 -13.52 -19.43
N GLY A 138 1.05 -12.35 -20.06
CA GLY A 138 1.48 -12.25 -21.45
C GLY A 138 2.86 -12.86 -21.67
N GLU A 139 3.81 -12.61 -20.78
CA GLU A 139 5.14 -13.22 -20.83
C GLU A 139 5.07 -14.71 -20.48
N MET A 140 4.46 -15.06 -19.33
CA MET A 140 4.42 -16.44 -18.83
C MET A 140 3.72 -17.41 -19.79
N LEU A 141 2.52 -17.08 -20.26
CA LEU A 141 1.70 -18.00 -21.05
C LEU A 141 2.08 -18.05 -22.53
N SER A 142 3.01 -17.18 -22.96
CA SER A 142 3.63 -17.26 -24.28
C SER A 142 4.67 -18.38 -24.35
N GLU A 143 5.35 -18.68 -23.24
CA GLU A 143 6.47 -19.63 -23.21
C GLU A 143 6.04 -21.05 -22.88
N ASN A 144 5.10 -21.26 -21.95
CA ASN A 144 4.48 -22.56 -21.62
C ASN A 144 3.15 -22.38 -20.86
N ASP A 145 2.33 -23.43 -20.79
CA ASP A 145 1.16 -23.43 -19.91
C ASP A 145 1.62 -23.63 -18.46
N HIS A 146 1.75 -22.52 -17.74
CA HIS A 146 1.93 -22.54 -16.30
C HIS A 146 0.54 -22.74 -15.68
N GLY A 147 0.39 -23.78 -14.85
CA GLY A 147 -0.82 -23.99 -14.06
C GLY A 147 -1.18 -22.77 -13.19
N LYS A 148 -2.18 -22.89 -12.32
CA LYS A 148 -2.67 -21.75 -11.52
C LYS A 148 -1.53 -20.93 -10.89
N VAL A 149 -1.43 -19.66 -11.27
CA VAL A 149 -0.40 -18.75 -10.75
C VAL A 149 -0.94 -18.04 -9.49
N PRO A 150 -0.28 -18.17 -8.32
CA PRO A 150 -0.65 -17.44 -7.11
C PRO A 150 -0.55 -15.92 -7.30
N LEU A 151 -1.40 -15.16 -6.59
CA LEU A 151 -1.39 -13.70 -6.65
C LEU A 151 -0.01 -13.12 -6.34
N THR A 152 0.63 -13.60 -5.27
CA THR A 152 1.98 -13.13 -4.88
C THR A 152 3.02 -13.40 -5.96
N GLU A 153 2.94 -14.55 -6.65
CA GLU A 153 3.83 -14.85 -7.77
C GLU A 153 3.66 -13.84 -8.91
N ILE A 154 2.42 -13.43 -9.21
CA ILE A 154 2.16 -12.38 -10.22
C ILE A 154 2.88 -11.08 -9.84
N TYR A 155 2.81 -10.65 -8.59
CA TYR A 155 3.47 -9.41 -8.15
C TYR A 155 5.00 -9.52 -8.15
N ILE A 156 5.55 -10.67 -7.76
CA ILE A 156 7.00 -10.93 -7.83
C ILE A 156 7.47 -10.84 -9.27
N ARG A 157 6.79 -11.53 -10.19
CA ARG A 157 7.13 -11.49 -11.61
C ARG A 157 6.93 -10.11 -12.20
N PHE A 158 5.87 -9.40 -11.81
CA PHE A 158 5.66 -8.01 -12.23
C PHE A 158 6.82 -7.09 -11.84
N LEU A 159 7.32 -7.21 -10.60
CA LEU A 159 8.49 -6.47 -10.14
C LEU A 159 9.75 -6.80 -10.98
N LEU A 160 9.99 -8.08 -11.25
CA LEU A 160 11.10 -8.53 -12.08
C LEU A 160 10.97 -8.00 -13.52
N THR A 161 9.81 -8.12 -14.15
CA THR A 161 9.53 -7.61 -15.51
C THR A 161 9.78 -6.10 -15.58
N LEU A 162 9.29 -5.31 -14.61
CA LEU A 162 9.54 -3.86 -14.58
C LEU A 162 11.02 -3.53 -14.44
N THR A 163 11.74 -4.25 -13.58
CA THR A 163 13.17 -4.01 -13.36
C THR A 163 13.98 -4.37 -14.62
N ASN A 164 13.62 -5.46 -15.29
CA ASN A 164 14.22 -5.84 -16.56
C ASN A 164 13.95 -4.83 -17.68
N MET A 165 12.73 -4.32 -17.77
CA MET A 165 12.37 -3.27 -18.74
C MET A 165 13.20 -2.01 -18.52
N LYS A 166 13.41 -1.59 -17.26
CA LYS A 166 14.33 -0.50 -16.91
C LYS A 166 15.73 -0.81 -17.42
N ASN A 167 16.25 -1.97 -17.03
CA ASN A 167 17.62 -2.38 -17.29
C ASN A 167 17.94 -2.41 -18.81
N LYS A 168 17.03 -2.93 -19.64
CA LYS A 168 17.14 -2.89 -21.12
C LYS A 168 17.16 -1.45 -21.68
N LYS A 169 16.34 -0.55 -21.14
CA LYS A 169 16.24 0.85 -21.62
C LYS A 169 17.52 1.66 -21.38
N TYR A 170 18.25 1.38 -20.29
CA TYR A 170 19.42 2.18 -19.88
C TYR A 170 20.77 1.57 -20.26
N HIS A 171 20.89 0.24 -20.33
CA HIS A 171 22.17 -0.44 -20.54
C HIS A 171 22.27 -1.21 -21.86
N GLY A 172 21.21 -1.23 -22.68
CA GLY A 172 21.17 -1.95 -23.96
C GLY A 172 20.98 -3.47 -23.81
N GLU A 173 21.02 -4.21 -24.92
CA GLU A 173 20.74 -5.66 -24.95
C GLU A 173 21.82 -6.56 -24.31
N ASN A 174 22.95 -5.98 -23.89
CA ASN A 174 24.10 -6.72 -23.33
C ASN A 174 24.00 -6.89 -21.81
N GLN A 175 22.90 -7.48 -21.31
CA GLN A 175 22.69 -7.69 -19.88
C GLN A 175 22.65 -9.17 -19.47
N PRO A 176 23.03 -9.47 -18.20
CA PRO A 176 22.97 -10.81 -17.63
C PRO A 176 21.51 -11.33 -17.59
N ASP A 177 21.34 -12.64 -17.35
CA ASP A 177 20.04 -13.35 -17.32
C ASP A 177 18.92 -12.44 -16.76
N PRO A 178 17.78 -12.28 -17.46
CA PRO A 178 16.66 -11.43 -17.01
C PRO A 178 16.13 -11.81 -15.62
N ARG A 179 16.54 -12.94 -15.05
CA ARG A 179 16.21 -13.27 -13.67
C ARG A 179 17.12 -12.63 -12.64
N ASN A 180 18.30 -12.10 -12.99
CA ASN A 180 19.29 -11.58 -12.04
C ASN A 180 19.22 -10.06 -11.90
N LEU A 181 18.95 -9.60 -10.68
CA LEU A 181 18.93 -8.19 -10.33
C LEU A 181 20.35 -7.72 -9.96
N SER A 182 20.68 -6.47 -10.30
CA SER A 182 21.92 -5.86 -9.82
C SER A 182 21.80 -5.47 -8.35
N GLU A 183 22.94 -5.30 -7.67
CA GLU A 183 22.96 -4.79 -6.29
C GLU A 183 22.19 -3.46 -6.17
N SER A 184 22.38 -2.55 -7.13
CA SER A 184 21.64 -1.28 -7.16
C SER A 184 20.12 -1.48 -7.30
N ASP A 185 19.68 -2.48 -8.05
CA ASP A 185 18.25 -2.77 -8.20
C ASP A 185 17.65 -3.25 -6.87
N ILE A 186 18.35 -4.17 -6.19
CA ILE A 186 17.94 -4.69 -4.88
C ILE A 186 17.84 -3.53 -3.88
N GLN A 187 18.85 -2.66 -3.83
CA GLN A 187 18.86 -1.50 -2.94
C GLN A 187 17.68 -0.56 -3.17
N ILE A 188 17.35 -0.25 -4.44
CA ILE A 188 16.19 0.61 -4.76
C ILE A 188 14.88 -0.07 -4.35
N ILE A 189 14.73 -1.37 -4.63
CA ILE A 189 13.53 -2.15 -4.27
C ILE A 189 13.33 -2.17 -2.76
N LEU A 190 14.40 -2.39 -1.98
CA LEU A 190 14.34 -2.38 -0.52
C LEU A 190 13.99 -1.00 0.03
N LYS A 191 14.56 0.08 -0.50
CA LYS A 191 14.19 1.46 -0.11
C LYS A 191 12.72 1.77 -0.41
N LEU A 192 12.22 1.37 -1.59
CA LEU A 192 10.80 1.52 -1.95
C LEU A 192 9.90 0.67 -1.05
N GLY A 193 10.33 -0.53 -0.68
CA GLY A 193 9.61 -1.39 0.26
C GLY A 193 9.57 -0.83 1.68
N LYS A 194 10.67 -0.25 2.17
CA LYS A 194 10.72 0.47 3.47
C LYS A 194 9.77 1.65 3.46
N LEU A 195 9.82 2.47 2.40
CA LEU A 195 8.90 3.58 2.16
C LEU A 195 7.43 3.11 2.17
N ALA A 196 7.14 2.01 1.48
CA ALA A 196 5.81 1.43 1.39
C ALA A 196 5.30 0.97 2.75
N PHE A 197 6.13 0.26 3.53
CA PHE A 197 5.80 -0.24 4.87
C PHE A 197 5.49 0.90 5.84
N GLN A 198 6.39 1.89 5.95
CA GLN A 198 6.21 3.03 6.85
C GLN A 198 4.96 3.86 6.53
N ASN A 199 4.65 4.02 5.24
CA ASN A 199 3.44 4.73 4.83
C ASN A 199 2.18 3.86 5.02
N LEU A 200 2.29 2.54 4.89
CA LEU A 200 1.17 1.64 5.17
C LEU A 200 0.78 1.70 6.66
N GLU A 201 1.77 1.68 7.56
CA GLU A 201 1.55 1.82 9.01
C GLU A 201 0.88 3.16 9.38
N LYS A 202 1.28 4.25 8.72
CA LYS A 202 0.71 5.58 8.93
C LYS A 202 -0.60 5.80 8.17
N SER A 203 -1.12 4.80 7.44
CA SER A 203 -2.26 4.94 6.51
C SER A 203 -2.08 6.06 5.47
N ASN A 204 -0.83 6.37 5.14
CA ASN A 204 -0.46 7.38 4.16
C ASN A 204 -0.41 6.78 2.75
N ARG A 205 -0.98 7.52 1.79
CA ARG A 205 -1.01 7.13 0.37
C ARG A 205 -0.20 8.07 -0.53
N VAL A 206 0.19 9.23 -0.01
CA VAL A 206 0.88 10.28 -0.76
C VAL A 206 2.05 10.80 0.09
N PHE A 207 3.20 10.98 -0.53
CA PHE A 207 4.45 11.41 0.11
C PHE A 207 5.14 12.49 -0.74
N SER A 208 5.90 13.39 -0.11
CA SER A 208 6.60 14.50 -0.78
C SER A 208 7.94 14.09 -1.38
N GLU A 209 8.44 14.86 -2.34
CA GLU A 209 9.79 14.73 -2.90
C GLU A 209 10.88 14.77 -1.83
N ASP A 210 10.76 15.69 -0.88
CA ASP A 210 11.74 15.84 0.20
C ASP A 210 11.80 14.57 1.05
N TYR A 211 10.66 13.96 1.34
CA TYR A 211 10.58 12.68 2.05
C TYR A 211 11.23 11.52 1.27
N LEU A 212 11.09 11.50 -0.07
CA LEU A 212 11.81 10.53 -0.90
C LEU A 212 13.33 10.72 -0.81
N ARG A 213 13.80 11.97 -0.84
CA ARG A 213 15.22 12.31 -0.72
C ARG A 213 15.77 11.95 0.66
N GLU A 214 15.00 12.19 1.73
CA GLU A 214 15.33 11.76 3.10
C GLU A 214 15.43 10.24 3.21
N CYS A 215 14.58 9.49 2.50
CA CYS A 215 14.66 8.03 2.39
C CYS A 215 15.83 7.55 1.50
N GLY A 216 16.63 8.47 0.94
CA GLY A 216 17.75 8.16 0.04
C GLY A 216 17.30 7.58 -1.30
N ILE A 217 16.10 7.92 -1.75
CA ILE A 217 15.52 7.48 -3.02
C ILE A 217 15.68 8.62 -4.04
N ASP A 218 16.44 8.38 -5.11
CA ASP A 218 16.46 9.29 -6.25
C ASP A 218 15.10 9.20 -6.95
N VAL A 219 14.42 10.34 -7.05
CA VAL A 219 13.14 10.52 -7.70
C VAL A 219 13.20 10.01 -9.14
N ASN A 220 14.29 10.24 -9.86
CA ASN A 220 14.42 9.73 -11.21
C ASN A 220 14.43 8.20 -11.18
N GLU A 221 15.28 7.56 -10.38
CA GLU A 221 15.39 6.10 -10.29
C GLU A 221 14.10 5.41 -9.81
N ALA A 222 13.40 5.98 -8.82
CA ALA A 222 12.09 5.49 -8.37
C ALA A 222 11.03 5.59 -9.47
N PHE A 223 11.07 6.67 -10.26
CA PHE A 223 10.21 6.84 -11.43
C PHE A 223 10.63 5.98 -12.61
N LEU A 224 11.85 5.42 -12.64
CA LEU A 224 12.28 4.52 -13.71
C LEU A 224 11.75 3.09 -13.56
N LEU A 225 11.36 2.69 -12.36
CA LEU A 225 10.45 1.57 -12.11
C LEU A 225 8.98 1.97 -12.40
N SER A 226 8.76 2.87 -13.37
CA SER A 226 7.58 3.74 -13.66
C SER A 226 6.19 3.10 -13.65
N GLY A 227 6.11 1.77 -13.52
CA GLY A 227 4.88 1.05 -13.27
C GLY A 227 4.40 1.06 -11.82
N MET A 228 5.23 1.49 -10.85
CA MET A 228 4.93 1.36 -9.42
C MET A 228 4.51 2.66 -8.73
N GLY A 229 4.89 3.83 -9.25
CA GLY A 229 4.55 5.15 -8.68
C GLY A 229 3.97 6.14 -9.70
N THR A 230 3.20 7.13 -9.22
CA THR A 230 2.64 8.22 -10.02
C THR A 230 3.04 9.57 -9.43
N GLU A 231 3.46 10.51 -10.28
CA GLU A 231 3.76 11.89 -9.87
C GLU A 231 2.44 12.65 -9.69
N ILE A 232 2.35 13.33 -8.57
CA ILE A 232 1.24 14.19 -8.18
C ILE A 232 1.80 15.59 -7.96
N PHE A 233 1.26 16.59 -8.65
CA PHE A 233 1.73 17.96 -8.51
C PHE A 233 1.13 18.61 -7.25
N ARG A 234 1.96 19.35 -6.50
CA ARG A 234 1.52 20.34 -5.50
C ARG A 234 2.25 21.66 -5.75
N GLY A 235 1.54 22.79 -5.68
CA GLY A 235 2.14 24.12 -5.69
C GLY A 235 1.26 25.18 -6.35
N GLU A 236 0.85 26.17 -5.56
CA GLU A 236 0.10 27.36 -6.02
C GLU A 236 1.04 28.45 -6.59
N ASP A 237 2.36 28.33 -6.37
CA ASP A 237 3.39 29.29 -6.80
C ASP A 237 4.33 28.63 -7.83
N PRO A 238 4.53 29.21 -9.03
CA PRO A 238 5.54 28.75 -10.00
C PRO A 238 6.97 28.66 -9.45
N MET A 239 7.29 29.33 -8.34
CA MET A 239 8.58 29.22 -7.65
C MET A 239 8.68 28.07 -6.65
N PHE A 240 7.55 27.53 -6.16
CA PHE A 240 7.49 26.46 -5.15
C PHE A 240 6.46 25.39 -5.53
N GLN A 241 6.76 24.61 -6.57
CA GLN A 241 6.08 23.35 -6.83
C GLN A 241 6.68 22.26 -5.94
N ALA A 242 6.01 21.91 -4.85
CA ALA A 242 6.34 20.71 -4.10
C ALA A 242 5.85 19.49 -4.89
N LYS A 243 6.75 18.62 -5.36
CA LYS A 243 6.30 17.39 -6.01
C LYS A 243 5.86 16.39 -4.95
N MET A 244 4.70 15.78 -5.18
CA MET A 244 4.14 14.72 -4.36
C MET A 244 4.08 13.44 -5.19
N TYR A 245 4.00 12.32 -4.50
CA TYR A 245 4.17 11.01 -5.10
C TYR A 245 3.27 10.01 -4.39
N SER A 246 2.76 9.04 -5.13
CA SER A 246 2.03 7.89 -4.58
C SER A 246 2.44 6.63 -5.31
N PHE A 247 2.20 5.46 -4.72
CA PHE A 247 2.17 4.23 -5.50
C PHE A 247 0.97 4.24 -6.46
N VAL A 248 1.10 3.59 -7.62
CA VAL A 248 0.03 3.55 -8.65
C VAL A 248 -1.25 2.92 -8.08
N HIS A 249 -1.11 1.96 -7.17
CA HIS A 249 -2.22 1.36 -6.46
C HIS A 249 -1.79 0.83 -5.09
N LEU A 250 -2.72 0.80 -4.12
CA LEU A 250 -2.47 0.32 -2.75
C LEU A 250 -1.89 -1.10 -2.74
N THR A 251 -2.35 -1.96 -3.65
CA THR A 251 -1.88 -3.35 -3.75
C THR A 251 -0.38 -3.45 -4.08
N ILE A 252 0.20 -2.46 -4.76
CA ILE A 252 1.65 -2.39 -5.01
C ILE A 252 2.37 -1.97 -3.73
N GLN A 253 1.82 -0.99 -3.00
CA GLN A 253 2.36 -0.56 -1.71
C GLN A 253 2.36 -1.72 -0.69
N GLU A 254 1.24 -2.44 -0.56
CA GLU A 254 1.12 -3.59 0.35
C GLU A 254 2.09 -4.72 -0.05
N PHE A 255 2.25 -4.99 -1.35
CA PHE A 255 3.20 -5.98 -1.83
C PHE A 255 4.66 -5.60 -1.52
N LEU A 256 5.07 -4.37 -1.83
CA LEU A 256 6.42 -3.89 -1.58
C LEU A 256 6.73 -3.82 -0.08
N ALA A 257 5.75 -3.45 0.74
CA ALA A 257 5.86 -3.49 2.20
C ALA A 257 6.09 -4.93 2.69
N ALA A 258 5.30 -5.90 2.20
CA ALA A 258 5.45 -7.31 2.58
C ALA A 258 6.81 -7.88 2.13
N LEU A 259 7.27 -7.47 0.94
CA LEU A 259 8.59 -7.79 0.43
C LEU A 259 9.68 -7.28 1.37
N TYR A 260 9.64 -6.00 1.73
CA TYR A 260 10.60 -5.41 2.67
C TYR A 260 10.63 -6.14 4.00
N VAL A 261 9.47 -6.41 4.60
CA VAL A 261 9.38 -7.13 5.88
C VAL A 261 9.99 -8.53 5.78
N ALA A 262 9.70 -9.27 4.72
CA ALA A 262 10.27 -10.60 4.49
C ALA A 262 11.80 -10.55 4.34
N PHE A 263 12.32 -9.59 3.57
CA PHE A 263 13.74 -9.43 3.33
C PHE A 263 14.50 -8.97 4.58
N SER A 264 14.03 -7.93 5.26
CA SER A 264 14.64 -7.43 6.50
C SER A 264 14.67 -8.48 7.61
N TYR A 265 13.63 -9.31 7.70
CA TYR A 265 13.62 -10.41 8.64
C TYR A 265 14.67 -11.47 8.29
N ALA A 266 14.80 -11.82 7.00
CA ALA A 266 15.77 -12.79 6.54
C ALA A 266 17.23 -12.31 6.66
N SER A 267 17.50 -11.00 6.51
CA SER A 267 18.84 -10.41 6.61
C SER A 267 19.29 -10.15 8.05
N GLU A 268 18.41 -9.63 8.91
CA GLU A 268 18.80 -9.08 10.21
C GLU A 268 18.13 -9.77 11.41
N ASN A 269 17.23 -10.72 11.18
CA ASN A 269 16.39 -11.32 12.22
C ASN A 269 15.59 -10.27 13.04
N VAL A 270 15.39 -9.10 12.46
CA VAL A 270 14.61 -8.00 13.03
C VAL A 270 13.17 -8.19 12.58
N ASN A 271 12.27 -8.28 13.56
CA ASN A 271 10.83 -8.24 13.30
C ASN A 271 10.39 -6.76 13.24
N PRO A 272 10.05 -6.22 12.05
CA PRO A 272 9.72 -4.81 11.90
C PRO A 272 8.46 -4.40 12.67
N PHE A 273 7.55 -5.33 12.97
CA PHE A 273 6.36 -5.08 13.78
C PHE A 273 6.68 -4.81 15.26
N ARG A 274 7.86 -5.25 15.75
CA ARG A 274 8.30 -5.03 17.14
C ARG A 274 9.04 -3.71 17.34
N LEU A 275 9.20 -2.88 16.31
CA LEU A 275 9.73 -1.52 16.47
C LEU A 275 8.76 -0.56 17.19
N ARG A 276 7.52 -1.01 17.47
CA ARG A 276 6.55 -0.32 18.35
C ARG A 276 7.12 0.05 19.70
N ASP A 277 7.93 -0.82 20.30
CA ASP A 277 8.31 -0.68 21.71
C ASP A 277 9.52 0.24 21.96
N TYR A 278 10.22 0.68 20.90
CA TYR A 278 11.47 1.45 21.03
C TYR A 278 11.38 2.90 20.55
N GLN A 279 10.30 3.30 19.87
CA GLN A 279 10.16 4.68 19.37
C GLN A 279 9.37 5.62 20.29
N GLU A 280 8.72 5.10 21.34
CA GLU A 280 8.09 5.91 22.40
C GLU A 280 8.98 6.04 23.65
N LEU A 281 10.19 6.56 23.49
CA LEU A 281 10.89 7.17 24.62
C LEU A 281 11.54 8.48 24.17
N PRO A 282 10.99 9.66 24.51
CA PRO A 282 11.69 10.90 24.27
C PRO A 282 12.88 10.99 25.22
N ARG A 283 14.09 10.84 24.67
CA ARG A 283 15.34 11.09 25.41
C ARG A 283 15.62 12.59 25.49
N THR A 284 15.23 13.16 26.64
CA THR A 284 15.94 14.20 27.43
C THR A 284 15.95 15.63 26.86
N ASN A 285 16.00 16.76 27.58
CA ASN A 285 16.44 17.13 28.94
C ASN A 285 15.70 18.41 29.38
N TYR A 286 15.29 18.51 30.65
CA TYR A 286 15.33 19.79 31.41
C TYR A 286 15.62 19.48 32.87
N SER A 287 16.68 20.09 33.37
CA SER A 287 17.06 20.18 34.77
C SER A 287 16.33 21.33 35.46
N ASP A 288 16.05 21.14 36.76
CA ASP A 288 15.71 22.15 37.77
C ASP A 288 14.24 22.65 37.72
N SER A 289 13.47 22.77 38.80
CA SER A 289 13.77 23.03 40.21
C SER A 289 12.68 22.41 41.11
N GLY A 290 12.95 22.33 42.42
CA GLY A 290 12.22 21.50 43.38
C GLY A 290 10.88 21.99 43.95
N ASP A 291 10.58 21.38 45.10
CA ASP A 291 9.51 21.61 46.10
C ASP A 291 8.21 20.79 46.02
N THR A 292 8.30 19.61 46.65
CA THR A 292 7.53 19.10 47.80
C THR A 292 5.98 19.04 47.88
N TYR A 293 5.55 17.90 48.47
CA TYR A 293 4.39 17.59 49.32
C TYR A 293 3.15 16.84 48.75
N PHE A 294 3.14 15.53 49.06
CA PHE A 294 2.08 14.65 49.63
C PHE A 294 0.72 14.47 48.95
N GLY A 295 0.32 13.20 48.85
CA GLY A 295 -1.09 12.79 48.78
C GLY A 295 -1.29 11.34 48.33
N ASP A 296 -1.04 10.39 49.23
CA ASP A 296 -1.52 9.01 49.12
C ASP A 296 -3.03 8.97 48.84
N ARG A 297 -3.46 8.07 47.96
CA ARG A 297 -4.77 7.43 48.00
C ARG A 297 -4.76 6.15 47.18
N GLU A 298 -4.75 5.05 47.93
CA GLU A 298 -5.29 3.74 47.57
C GLU A 298 -6.79 3.84 47.26
N ASP A 299 -7.38 2.71 46.85
CA ASP A 299 -8.81 2.41 46.60
C ASP A 299 -9.17 2.39 45.10
N ASP A 300 -9.85 1.40 44.53
CA ASP A 300 -10.38 0.10 44.98
C ASP A 300 -10.85 -0.60 43.69
N TYR A 301 -10.51 -1.87 43.48
CA TYR A 301 -11.10 -2.66 42.38
C TYR A 301 -12.47 -3.16 42.85
N ARG A 302 -13.55 -2.79 42.14
CA ARG A 302 -14.84 -3.46 42.26
C ARG A 302 -15.17 -4.19 40.97
N GLU A 303 -15.13 -5.51 41.08
CA GLU A 303 -15.93 -6.45 40.28
C GLU A 303 -17.40 -6.09 40.46
N ASP A 304 -18.14 -5.99 39.36
CA ASP A 304 -19.60 -6.12 39.39
C ASP A 304 -20.03 -7.12 38.32
N ASP A 305 -20.62 -8.20 38.84
CA ASP A 305 -21.31 -9.30 38.20
C ASP A 305 -22.39 -8.84 37.21
N TYR A 306 -22.50 -9.53 36.08
CA TYR A 306 -23.81 -9.84 35.50
C TYR A 306 -23.91 -11.32 35.16
N ARG A 307 -24.83 -11.96 35.88
CA ARG A 307 -25.32 -13.33 35.72
C ARG A 307 -26.13 -13.51 34.44
N ASP A 308 -25.97 -14.71 33.88
CA ASP A 308 -26.96 -15.64 33.31
C ASP A 308 -28.30 -15.09 32.82
N ASP A 309 -28.64 -15.44 31.57
CA ASP A 309 -29.94 -16.04 31.23
C ASP A 309 -29.82 -16.89 29.94
N ASP A 310 -29.86 -18.21 30.15
CA ASP A 310 -30.57 -19.26 29.41
C ASP A 310 -30.78 -19.18 27.88
N TYR A 311 -30.16 -20.13 27.17
CA TYR A 311 -30.83 -20.93 26.12
C TYR A 311 -30.22 -22.36 26.08
N SER A 312 -30.90 -23.28 26.76
CA SER A 312 -31.05 -24.74 26.50
C SER A 312 -31.51 -25.03 25.05
N ASP A 313 -31.28 -26.16 24.38
CA ASP A 313 -30.53 -27.42 24.58
C ASP A 313 -30.58 -28.17 23.21
N ASP A 314 -29.99 -29.36 23.15
CA ASP A 314 -30.23 -30.48 22.22
C ASP A 314 -29.24 -30.78 21.06
N ASP A 315 -28.31 -31.68 21.42
CA ASP A 315 -28.12 -33.04 20.86
C ASP A 315 -27.22 -33.24 19.61
N TYR A 316 -26.06 -33.90 19.79
CA TYR A 316 -25.84 -35.32 19.41
C TYR A 316 -24.41 -35.81 19.76
N SER A 317 -24.36 -36.82 20.64
CA SER A 317 -23.48 -38.02 20.66
C SER A 317 -21.95 -37.91 20.69
N ASP A 318 -21.42 -38.05 21.91
CA ASP A 318 -20.48 -39.06 22.44
C ASP A 318 -19.90 -40.14 21.47
N GLU A 319 -18.57 -40.30 21.46
CA GLU A 319 -17.86 -41.59 21.67
C GLU A 319 -16.40 -41.30 22.10
N GLY A 320 -16.05 -41.64 23.35
CA GLY A 320 -14.74 -41.41 23.96
C GLY A 320 -13.71 -42.52 23.79
N TYR A 321 -12.48 -42.27 24.29
CA TYR A 321 -11.53 -43.28 24.78
C TYR A 321 -10.56 -42.67 25.81
N MET A 322 -10.59 -43.23 27.03
CA MET A 322 -9.50 -43.55 28.01
C MET A 322 -8.39 -42.49 28.21
N ASP A 323 -8.31 -41.79 29.34
CA ASP A 323 -7.79 -42.20 30.67
C ASP A 323 -6.41 -42.90 30.65
N ASP A 324 -5.38 -42.13 30.98
CA ASP A 324 -4.13 -42.62 31.59
C ASP A 324 -3.64 -41.54 32.58
N SER A 325 -4.11 -41.65 33.83
CA SER A 325 -3.46 -41.08 35.01
C SER A 325 -2.03 -41.62 35.14
N TRP A 326 -1.03 -40.79 35.47
CA TRP A 326 0.03 -41.11 36.44
C TRP A 326 0.89 -39.88 36.80
N SER A 327 0.88 -39.58 38.10
CA SER A 327 2.00 -39.15 38.96
C SER A 327 2.46 -37.69 38.98
N GLU A 328 2.11 -37.03 40.08
CA GLU A 328 2.88 -35.94 40.69
C GLU A 328 4.19 -36.49 41.29
N ASP A 329 5.17 -35.58 41.41
CA ASP A 329 6.49 -35.69 42.06
C ASP A 329 7.68 -36.20 41.20
N GLU A 330 8.50 -35.25 40.70
CA GLU A 330 9.94 -35.22 40.98
C GLU A 330 10.59 -33.86 40.57
N ASP A 331 10.94 -33.09 41.59
CA ASP A 331 12.09 -32.18 41.76
C ASP A 331 12.94 -31.83 40.52
N TYR A 332 12.69 -30.67 39.88
CA TYR A 332 13.63 -30.07 38.92
C TYR A 332 14.00 -28.62 39.31
N ARG A 333 15.18 -28.49 39.92
CA ARG A 333 15.90 -27.25 40.22
C ARG A 333 16.11 -26.40 38.95
N PRO A 334 15.84 -25.08 38.94
CA PRO A 334 16.14 -24.26 37.77
C PRO A 334 17.65 -24.04 37.69
N GLN A 335 18.32 -24.74 36.76
CA GLN A 335 19.66 -24.41 36.33
C GLN A 335 19.61 -23.12 35.52
N HIS A 336 20.36 -22.10 35.98
CA HIS A 336 20.69 -20.91 35.21
C HIS A 336 21.26 -21.32 33.85
N ARG A 337 20.44 -21.23 32.79
CA ARG A 337 20.87 -21.35 31.41
C ARG A 337 20.95 -19.95 30.83
N GLY A 338 22.16 -19.56 30.43
CA GLY A 338 22.43 -18.30 29.77
C GLY A 338 21.47 -18.06 28.60
N SER A 339 21.19 -16.79 28.36
CA SER A 339 20.42 -16.28 27.24
C SER A 339 20.98 -16.77 25.91
N GLN A 340 20.59 -17.97 25.49
CA GLN A 340 20.57 -18.34 24.09
C GLN A 340 19.51 -17.44 23.46
N GLN A 341 19.94 -16.45 22.68
CA GLN A 341 19.04 -15.74 21.78
C GLN A 341 18.38 -16.82 20.90
N GLN A 342 17.14 -17.16 21.22
CA GLN A 342 16.34 -18.09 20.45
C GLN A 342 16.20 -17.44 19.06
N GLN A 343 16.78 -18.10 18.06
CA GLN A 343 16.73 -17.66 16.67
C GLN A 343 15.24 -17.60 16.30
N LYS A 344 14.67 -16.39 16.25
CA LYS A 344 13.26 -16.22 15.91
C LYS A 344 13.06 -16.81 14.51
N THR A 345 12.05 -17.64 14.36
CA THR A 345 11.80 -18.37 13.13
C THR A 345 10.89 -17.57 12.20
N LEU A 346 10.92 -17.83 10.88
CA LEU A 346 9.97 -17.23 9.93
C LEU A 346 8.50 -17.38 10.38
N HIS A 347 8.21 -18.47 11.10
CA HIS A 347 6.93 -18.72 11.74
C HIS A 347 6.57 -17.66 12.80
N ASP A 348 7.53 -17.13 13.56
CA ASP A 348 7.30 -16.08 14.56
C ASP A 348 6.98 -14.72 13.91
N LEU A 349 7.59 -14.42 12.76
CA LEU A 349 7.24 -13.25 11.95
C LEU A 349 5.81 -13.37 11.42
N GLN A 350 5.47 -14.52 10.83
CA GLN A 350 4.15 -14.76 10.27
C GLN A 350 3.07 -14.69 11.36
N ARG A 351 3.33 -15.27 12.54
CA ARG A 351 2.42 -15.17 13.69
C ARG A 351 2.20 -13.73 14.11
N SER A 352 3.28 -12.94 14.24
CA SER A 352 3.17 -11.52 14.58
C SER A 352 2.34 -10.76 13.54
N ALA A 353 2.56 -11.02 12.24
CA ALA A 353 1.81 -10.38 11.17
C ALA A 353 0.32 -10.77 11.15
N VAL A 354 -0.01 -12.02 11.52
CA VAL A 354 -1.39 -12.47 11.70
C VAL A 354 -2.05 -11.72 12.86
N ASP A 355 -1.39 -11.66 14.01
CA ASP A 355 -1.90 -10.95 15.20
C ASP A 355 -2.17 -9.47 14.88
N GLU A 356 -1.27 -8.81 14.14
CA GLU A 356 -1.47 -7.43 13.69
C GLU A 356 -2.63 -7.25 12.71
N SER A 357 -2.80 -8.18 11.78
CA SER A 357 -3.92 -8.14 10.84
C SER A 357 -5.26 -8.35 11.56
N LEU A 358 -5.30 -9.20 12.59
CA LEU A 358 -6.51 -9.43 13.39
C LEU A 358 -6.89 -8.22 14.25
N ASN A 359 -5.91 -7.47 14.74
CA ASN A 359 -6.15 -6.24 15.51
C ASN A 359 -6.51 -5.03 14.62
N SER A 360 -6.47 -5.19 13.30
CA SER A 360 -6.80 -4.13 12.35
C SER A 360 -8.32 -3.99 12.19
N GLU A 361 -8.90 -2.95 12.78
CA GLU A 361 -10.35 -2.66 12.67
C GLU A 361 -10.82 -2.51 11.21
N THR A 362 -9.93 -2.10 10.31
CA THR A 362 -10.26 -1.81 8.90
C THR A 362 -9.88 -2.94 7.93
N GLY A 363 -9.21 -4.00 8.39
CA GLY A 363 -8.71 -5.07 7.52
C GLY A 363 -7.64 -4.61 6.51
N HIS A 364 -7.06 -3.42 6.69
CA HIS A 364 -6.13 -2.80 5.74
C HIS A 364 -4.78 -3.54 5.61
N LEU A 365 -4.55 -4.58 6.42
CA LEU A 365 -3.35 -5.41 6.39
C LEU A 365 -3.59 -6.79 5.76
N ASP A 366 -4.83 -7.13 5.38
CA ASP A 366 -5.18 -8.47 4.89
C ASP A 366 -4.40 -8.85 3.63
N LEU A 367 -4.29 -7.93 2.68
CA LEU A 367 -3.57 -8.18 1.44
C LEU A 367 -2.05 -8.15 1.65
N PHE A 368 -1.56 -7.27 2.51
CA PHE A 368 -0.17 -7.27 2.98
C PHE A 368 0.20 -8.64 3.58
N LEU A 369 -0.61 -9.17 4.51
CA LEU A 369 -0.41 -10.46 5.16
C LEU A 369 -0.41 -11.59 4.14
N ARG A 370 -1.36 -11.56 3.20
CA ARG A 370 -1.44 -12.51 2.10
C ARG A 370 -0.17 -12.52 1.26
N PHE A 371 0.41 -11.35 0.96
CA PHE A 371 1.67 -11.26 0.26
C PHE A 371 2.83 -11.82 1.09
N LEU A 372 2.92 -11.47 2.38
CA LEU A 372 3.98 -11.93 3.27
C LEU A 372 4.00 -13.47 3.39
N LEU A 373 2.82 -14.07 3.57
CA LEU A 373 2.65 -15.54 3.58
C LEU A 373 3.01 -16.14 2.22
N GLY A 374 2.59 -15.52 1.12
CA GLY A 374 2.91 -15.98 -0.22
C GLY A 374 4.41 -15.91 -0.54
N ILE A 375 5.12 -14.87 -0.10
CA ILE A 375 6.57 -14.72 -0.28
C ILE A 375 7.33 -15.84 0.43
N SER A 376 6.78 -16.34 1.53
CA SER A 376 7.37 -17.42 2.33
C SER A 376 7.26 -18.80 1.68
N LEU A 377 6.49 -18.95 0.59
CA LEU A 377 6.39 -20.21 -0.15
C LEU A 377 7.69 -20.51 -0.91
N GLU A 378 8.15 -21.77 -0.86
CA GLU A 378 9.40 -22.19 -1.50
C GLU A 378 9.47 -21.82 -2.99
N SER A 379 8.38 -22.01 -3.75
CA SER A 379 8.32 -21.65 -5.17
C SER A 379 8.57 -20.15 -5.41
N ASN A 380 8.08 -19.28 -4.52
CA ASN A 380 8.26 -17.85 -4.60
C ASN A 380 9.64 -17.44 -4.10
N GLN A 381 10.17 -18.10 -3.06
CA GLN A 381 11.56 -17.88 -2.63
C GLN A 381 12.55 -18.22 -3.75
N ILE A 382 12.30 -19.27 -4.54
CA ILE A 382 13.12 -19.62 -5.72
C ILE A 382 13.09 -18.48 -6.75
N LEU A 383 11.93 -17.86 -7.01
CA LEU A 383 11.84 -16.70 -7.92
C LEU A 383 12.55 -15.47 -7.35
N LEU A 384 12.52 -15.30 -6.03
CA LEU A 384 13.15 -14.22 -5.30
C LEU A 384 14.64 -14.46 -5.01
N LYS A 385 15.22 -15.62 -5.39
CA LYS A 385 16.65 -15.89 -5.21
C LYS A 385 17.54 -14.85 -5.88
N SER A 386 17.04 -14.13 -6.88
CA SER A 386 17.76 -13.01 -7.48
C SER A 386 17.77 -11.73 -6.67
N LEU A 387 16.83 -11.57 -5.74
CA LEU A 387 16.83 -10.51 -4.73
C LEU A 387 17.64 -10.93 -3.49
N GLN A 388 17.80 -12.23 -3.25
CA GLN A 388 18.72 -12.75 -2.25
C GLN A 388 20.13 -12.68 -2.82
N LEU A 389 20.86 -11.62 -2.44
CA LEU A 389 22.31 -11.56 -2.61
C LEU A 389 22.93 -12.93 -2.33
N GLN A 390 23.80 -13.40 -3.25
CA GLN A 390 24.61 -14.59 -3.03
C GLN A 390 25.28 -14.45 -1.66
N THR A 391 24.79 -15.22 -0.69
CA THR A 391 25.07 -15.06 0.75
C THR A 391 26.47 -15.54 1.13
N GLU A 392 27.43 -15.47 0.20
CA GLU A 392 28.81 -15.94 0.41
C GLU A 392 29.88 -14.84 0.31
N GLY A 393 29.50 -13.56 0.12
CA GLY A 393 30.45 -12.47 -0.12
C GLY A 393 30.56 -11.39 0.95
N ASP A 394 29.54 -10.53 1.07
CA ASP A 394 29.70 -9.23 1.73
C ASP A 394 28.55 -8.94 2.70
N THR A 395 28.71 -9.38 3.95
CA THR A 395 27.84 -8.97 5.06
C THR A 395 28.09 -7.52 5.52
N GLU A 396 29.12 -6.84 5.00
CA GLU A 396 29.47 -5.47 5.38
C GLU A 396 28.73 -4.37 4.59
N SER A 397 28.16 -4.65 3.41
CA SER A 397 27.49 -3.61 2.59
C SER A 397 26.05 -3.31 3.05
N ILE A 398 25.34 -4.32 3.57
CA ILE A 398 23.97 -4.17 4.10
C ILE A 398 23.99 -3.37 5.41
N GLN A 399 25.01 -3.55 6.26
CA GLN A 399 25.12 -2.85 7.54
C GLN A 399 25.33 -1.34 7.44
N LYS A 400 25.79 -0.83 6.28
CA LYS A 400 26.03 0.62 6.07
C LYS A 400 24.83 1.38 5.50
N THR A 401 23.74 0.70 5.15
CA THR A 401 22.64 1.31 4.36
C THR A 401 21.29 1.32 5.09
N ILE A 402 21.22 0.83 6.35
CA ILE A 402 19.96 0.70 7.11
C ILE A 402 19.71 1.86 8.07
#